data_AF-A0A645ILQ2-F1
#
_entry.id   AF-A0A645ILQ2-F1
#
_cell.length_a   1.000
_cell.length_b   1.000
_cell.length_c   1.000
_cell.angle_alpha   90.00
_cell.angle_beta   90.00
_cell.angle_gamma   90.00
#
_symmetry.space_group_name_H-M   'P 1'
#
loop_
_entity.id
_entity.type
_entity.pdbx_description
1 polymer ?
#
loop_
_entity_poly.entity_id
_entity_poly.type
_entity_poly.pdbx_seq_one_letter_code
_entity_poly.pdbx_strand_id
1 'polypeptide(L)'
;MKATKDKVKGIVLMTPYYMEPCQGDIMRARMDEYGAVVKDTASKYGTYFVDLQAVFDDYLQYRHSSYLTWDRVHPNGTASMLIARAFFRAIGTNIIIE
;
A
#
# COMPACT_ATOMS: atom_id res chain seq x y z
N MET A 1 18.69 -0.04 -3.09
CA MET A 1 18.92 -1.00 -1.99
C MET A 1 20.37 -1.13 -1.50
N LYS A 2 21.35 -1.41 -2.37
CA LYS A 2 22.75 -1.70 -1.98
C LYS A 2 23.43 -0.65 -1.08
N ALA A 3 23.09 0.64 -1.21
CA ALA A 3 23.69 1.71 -0.41
C ALA A 3 23.10 1.89 1.00
N THR A 4 21.91 1.31 1.27
CA THR A 4 21.10 1.61 2.46
C THR A 4 20.88 0.40 3.35
N LYS A 5 20.72 -0.81 2.77
CA LYS A 5 20.27 -2.02 3.49
C LYS A 5 21.09 -2.28 4.77
N ASP A 6 22.41 -2.21 4.66
CA ASP A 6 23.33 -2.55 5.75
C ASP A 6 23.54 -1.39 6.75
N LYS A 7 22.90 -0.23 6.52
CA LYS A 7 23.03 0.98 7.35
C LYS A 7 21.80 1.24 8.22
N VAL A 8 20.78 0.41 8.14
CA VAL A 8 19.50 0.58 8.85
C VAL A 8 19.07 -0.72 9.52
N LYS A 9 18.21 -0.63 10.53
CA LYS A 9 17.72 -1.81 11.27
C LYS A 9 16.69 -2.63 10.50
N GLY A 10 16.03 -2.02 9.54
CA GLY A 10 14.97 -2.63 8.75
C GLY A 10 14.47 -1.66 7.70
N ILE A 11 13.87 -2.21 6.64
CA ILE A 11 13.26 -1.44 5.56
C ILE A 11 11.88 -2.01 5.36
N VAL A 12 10.91 -1.11 5.22
CA VAL A 12 9.54 -1.45 4.83
C VAL A 12 9.34 -0.87 3.44
N LEU A 13 9.06 -1.76 2.48
CA LEU A 13 8.65 -1.36 1.15
C LEU A 13 7.13 -1.50 1.05
N MET A 14 6.48 -0.38 0.79
CA MET A 14 5.03 -0.32 0.62
C MET A 14 4.76 -0.10 -0.86
N THR A 15 3.85 -0.88 -1.46
CA THR A 15 3.45 -0.62 -2.84
C THR A 15 2.89 0.80 -2.94
N PRO A 16 3.07 1.49 -4.08
CA PRO A 16 2.20 2.61 -4.37
C PRO A 16 0.75 2.09 -4.54
N TYR A 17 -0.21 2.99 -4.57
CA TYR A 17 -1.62 2.64 -4.69
C TYR A 17 -2.36 3.65 -5.56
N TYR A 18 -3.49 3.20 -6.10
CA TYR A 18 -4.49 4.02 -6.76
C TYR A 18 -5.88 3.53 -6.34
N MET A 19 -6.68 4.41 -5.76
CA MET A 19 -8.01 4.06 -5.23
C MET A 19 -9.05 3.99 -6.36
N GLU A 20 -8.90 2.98 -7.22
CA GLU A 20 -9.70 2.76 -8.42
C GLU A 20 -10.04 1.27 -8.52
N PRO A 21 -11.31 0.86 -8.41
CA PRO A 21 -11.69 -0.56 -8.49
C PRO A 21 -11.54 -1.15 -9.90
N CYS A 22 -11.57 -0.33 -10.95
CA CYS A 22 -11.43 -0.81 -12.32
C CYS A 22 -9.96 -1.10 -12.65
N GLN A 23 -9.57 -2.38 -12.68
CA GLN A 23 -8.22 -2.80 -13.10
C GLN A 23 -7.87 -2.41 -14.54
N GLY A 24 -8.87 -2.17 -15.38
CA GLY A 24 -8.68 -1.69 -16.76
C GLY A 24 -8.41 -0.19 -16.89
N ASP A 25 -8.52 0.59 -15.80
CA ASP A 25 -8.10 1.99 -15.81
C ASP A 25 -6.58 2.05 -16.03
N ILE A 26 -6.13 2.93 -16.93
CA ILE A 26 -4.73 2.98 -17.38
C ILE A 26 -3.79 3.34 -16.22
N MET A 27 -4.22 4.24 -15.33
CA MET A 27 -3.42 4.61 -14.17
C MET A 27 -3.42 3.50 -13.12
N ARG A 28 -4.55 2.82 -12.92
CA ARG A 28 -4.64 1.64 -12.04
C ARG A 28 -3.72 0.51 -12.51
N ALA A 29 -3.80 0.11 -13.78
CA ALA A 29 -2.96 -0.94 -14.34
C ALA A 29 -1.46 -0.59 -14.23
N ARG A 30 -1.10 0.67 -14.52
CA ARG A 30 0.27 1.14 -14.36
C ARG A 30 0.73 1.13 -12.89
N MET A 31 -0.18 1.38 -11.96
CA MET A 31 0.11 1.30 -10.53
C MET A 31 0.40 -0.14 -10.10
N ASP A 32 -0.37 -1.11 -10.60
CA ASP A 32 -0.18 -2.53 -10.33
C ASP A 32 1.19 -3.01 -10.86
N GLU A 33 1.64 -2.53 -12.03
CA GLU A 33 2.99 -2.78 -12.56
C GLU A 33 4.08 -2.29 -11.59
N TYR A 34 3.95 -1.07 -11.07
CA TYR A 34 4.90 -0.55 -10.08
C TYR A 34 4.81 -1.30 -8.74
N GLY A 35 3.61 -1.70 -8.32
CA GLY A 35 3.40 -2.55 -7.16
C GLY A 35 4.15 -3.89 -7.28
N ALA A 36 4.09 -4.54 -8.45
CA ALA A 36 4.83 -5.76 -8.72
C ALA A 36 6.35 -5.56 -8.58
N VAL A 37 6.90 -4.47 -9.12
CA VAL A 37 8.31 -4.13 -8.97
C VAL A 37 8.71 -3.94 -7.49
N VAL A 38 7.86 -3.29 -6.69
CA VAL A 38 8.09 -3.12 -5.25
C VAL A 38 8.08 -4.48 -4.53
N LYS A 39 7.12 -5.35 -4.85
CA LYS A 39 7.01 -6.70 -4.28
C LYS A 39 8.22 -7.57 -4.60
N ASP A 40 8.66 -7.57 -5.85
CA ASP A 40 9.84 -8.30 -6.29
C ASP A 40 11.11 -7.77 -5.62
N THR A 41 11.22 -6.44 -5.48
CA THR A 41 12.34 -5.81 -4.78
C THR A 41 12.35 -6.18 -3.29
N ALA A 42 11.19 -6.15 -2.63
CA ALA A 42 11.07 -6.54 -1.23
C ALA A 42 11.48 -7.99 -1.00
N SER A 43 11.00 -8.89 -1.88
CA SER A 43 11.34 -10.31 -1.85
C SER A 43 12.83 -10.54 -2.10
N LYS A 44 13.40 -9.92 -3.13
CA LYS A 44 14.82 -10.02 -3.50
C LYS A 44 15.76 -9.59 -2.36
N TYR A 45 15.38 -8.55 -1.61
CA TYR A 45 16.21 -7.99 -0.56
C TYR A 45 15.78 -8.40 0.85
N GLY A 46 14.74 -9.22 1.03
CA GLY A 46 14.25 -9.65 2.34
C GLY A 46 13.82 -8.49 3.23
N THR A 47 13.10 -7.51 2.68
CA THR A 47 12.56 -6.38 3.45
C THR A 47 11.16 -6.72 3.96
N TYR A 48 10.65 -5.96 4.93
CA TYR A 48 9.21 -5.97 5.19
C TYR A 48 8.47 -5.44 3.95
N PHE A 49 7.26 -5.96 3.73
CA PHE A 49 6.45 -5.63 2.57
C PHE A 49 5.01 -5.30 3.00
N VAL A 50 4.45 -4.24 2.43
CA VAL A 50 3.04 -3.87 2.59
C VAL A 50 2.43 -3.69 1.21
N ASP A 51 1.37 -4.45 0.92
CA ASP A 51 0.57 -4.26 -0.28
C ASP A 51 -0.56 -3.27 0.01
N LEU A 52 -0.31 -1.98 -0.23
CA LEU A 52 -1.32 -0.95 -0.01
C LEU A 52 -2.45 -1.03 -1.04
N GLN A 53 -2.18 -1.51 -2.25
CA GLN A 53 -3.23 -1.65 -3.25
C GLN A 53 -4.25 -2.69 -2.81
N ALA A 54 -3.80 -3.85 -2.30
CA ALA A 54 -4.69 -4.88 -1.75
C ALA A 54 -5.54 -4.38 -0.58
N VAL A 55 -4.99 -3.50 0.27
CA VAL A 55 -5.73 -2.87 1.38
C VAL A 55 -6.88 -2.01 0.86
N PHE A 56 -6.64 -1.22 -0.18
CA PHE A 56 -7.70 -0.41 -0.78
C PHE A 56 -8.67 -1.24 -1.60
N ASP A 57 -8.21 -2.26 -2.32
CA ASP A 57 -9.08 -3.17 -3.07
C ASP A 57 -10.12 -3.85 -2.15
N ASP A 58 -9.70 -4.32 -0.97
CA ASP A 58 -10.59 -4.87 0.04
C ASP A 58 -11.61 -3.84 0.53
N TYR A 59 -11.17 -2.62 0.85
CA TYR A 59 -12.08 -1.58 1.34
C TYR A 59 -13.08 -1.11 0.27
N LEU A 60 -12.65 -1.02 -0.99
CA LEU A 60 -13.47 -0.56 -2.10
C LEU A 60 -14.59 -1.54 -2.49
N GLN A 61 -14.58 -2.76 -1.95
CA GLN A 61 -15.73 -3.67 -2.04
C GLN A 61 -16.96 -3.13 -1.28
N TYR A 62 -16.77 -2.24 -0.30
CA TYR A 62 -17.82 -1.75 0.59
C TYR A 62 -18.18 -0.27 0.37
N ARG A 63 -17.25 0.52 -0.17
CA ARG A 63 -17.39 1.96 -0.37
C ARG A 63 -16.76 2.40 -1.68
N HIS A 64 -17.39 3.35 -2.36
CA HIS A 64 -16.80 3.98 -3.53
C HIS A 64 -15.54 4.78 -3.16
N SER A 65 -14.58 4.90 -4.08
CA SER A 65 -13.31 5.62 -3.86
C SER A 65 -13.49 7.07 -3.41
N SER A 66 -14.54 7.73 -3.91
CA SER A 66 -14.93 9.09 -3.50
C SER A 66 -15.21 9.25 -2.00
N TYR A 67 -15.50 8.17 -1.27
CA TYR A 67 -15.62 8.19 0.19
C TYR A 67 -14.26 8.43 0.87
N LEU A 68 -13.18 7.93 0.28
CA LEU A 68 -11.82 8.02 0.81
C LEU A 68 -11.06 9.23 0.27
N THR A 69 -11.31 9.62 -0.97
CA THR A 69 -10.55 10.67 -1.68
C THR A 69 -11.29 11.13 -2.92
N TRP A 70 -11.14 12.39 -3.32
CA TRP A 70 -11.76 12.90 -4.56
C TRP A 70 -10.91 12.66 -5.81
N ASP A 71 -9.59 12.52 -5.68
CA ASP A 71 -8.67 12.40 -6.82
C ASP A 71 -8.07 11.00 -6.98
N ARG A 72 -8.56 10.02 -6.20
CA ARG A 72 -8.11 8.62 -6.15
C ARG A 72 -6.70 8.43 -5.58
N VAL A 73 -6.06 9.48 -5.06
CA VAL A 73 -4.69 9.46 -4.50
C VAL A 73 -4.65 9.98 -3.07
N HIS A 74 -5.07 11.21 -2.80
CA HIS A 74 -4.85 11.86 -1.51
C HIS A 74 -5.87 11.40 -0.46
N PRO A 75 -5.46 10.61 0.55
CA PRO A 75 -6.39 9.95 1.47
C PRO A 75 -6.99 10.92 2.49
N ASN A 76 -8.24 10.70 2.87
CA ASN A 76 -8.81 11.27 4.09
C ASN A 76 -8.30 10.53 5.35
N GLY A 77 -8.88 10.86 6.52
CA GLY A 77 -8.53 10.22 7.79
C GLY A 77 -8.73 8.70 7.79
N THR A 78 -9.85 8.21 7.25
CA THR A 78 -10.14 6.76 7.17
C THR A 78 -9.11 6.03 6.32
N ALA A 79 -8.83 6.50 5.10
CA ALA A 79 -7.82 5.90 4.24
C ALA A 79 -6.40 5.96 4.85
N SER A 80 -6.06 7.05 5.53
CA SER A 80 -4.79 7.17 6.24
C SER A 80 -4.66 6.14 7.37
N MET A 81 -5.76 5.83 8.06
CA MET A 81 -5.80 4.78 9.09
C MET A 81 -5.71 3.37 8.51
N LEU A 82 -6.24 3.12 7.31
CA LEU A 82 -6.01 1.86 6.60
C LEU A 82 -4.52 1.64 6.30
N ILE A 83 -3.84 2.68 5.80
CA ILE A 83 -2.39 2.65 5.54
C ILE A 83 -1.62 2.39 6.85
N ALA A 84 -1.93 3.14 7.91
CA ALA A 84 -1.28 2.98 9.20
C ALA A 84 -1.44 1.55 9.73
N ARG A 85 -2.68 1.03 9.76
CA ARG A 85 -2.96 -0.35 10.21
C ARG A 85 -2.18 -1.39 9.41
N ALA A 86 -2.09 -1.24 8.09
CA ALA A 86 -1.34 -2.15 7.23
C ALA A 86 0.17 -2.10 7.53
N PHE A 87 0.72 -0.90 7.73
CA PHE A 87 2.12 -0.73 8.14
C PHE A 87 2.41 -1.37 9.50
N PHE A 88 1.59 -1.08 10.52
CA PHE A 88 1.79 -1.62 11.86
C PHE A 88 1.73 -3.16 11.87
N ARG A 89 0.78 -3.75 11.14
CA ARG A 89 0.70 -5.21 10.98
C ARG A 89 1.98 -5.80 10.38
N ALA A 90 2.54 -5.16 9.35
CA ALA A 90 3.76 -5.65 8.71
C ALA A 90 4.98 -5.62 9.64
N ILE A 91 5.02 -4.71 10.61
CA ILE A 91 6.11 -4.64 11.61
C ILE A 91 5.79 -5.40 12.91
N GLY A 92 4.70 -6.18 12.95
CA GLY A 92 4.34 -7.05 14.08
C GLY A 92 3.52 -6.38 15.19
N THR A 93 2.95 -5.21 14.94
CA THR A 93 2.11 -4.47 15.90
C THR A 93 0.66 -4.45 15.42
N ASN A 94 -0.29 -4.80 16.28
CA ASN A 94 -1.72 -4.71 15.95
C ASN A 94 -2.32 -3.41 16.48
N ILE A 95 -2.99 -2.65 15.61
CA ILE A 95 -3.85 -1.52 15.98
C ILE A 95 -5.30 -1.91 15.74
N ILE A 96 -6.13 -1.73 16.78
CA ILE A 96 -7.59 -1.88 16.72
C ILE A 96 -8.15 -0.51 16.35
N ILE A 97 -9.00 -0.47 15.33
CA ILE A 97 -9.76 0.73 14.95
C ILE A 97 -11.18 0.46 15.45
N GLU A 98 -11.61 1.20 16.47
CA GLU A 98 -12.99 1.20 16.99
C GLU A 98 -13.92 2.03 16.10
#